data_AF-A0A5B9DCS5-F1
#
_entry.id   AF-A0A5B9DCS5-F1
#
_cell.length_a   1.000
_cell.length_b   1.000
_cell.length_c   1.000
_cell.angle_alpha   90.00
_cell.angle_beta   90.00
_cell.angle_gamma   90.00
#
_symmetry.space_group_name_H-M   'P 1'
#
loop_
_entity.id
_entity.type
_entity.pdbx_description
1 polymer ?
#
loop_
_entity_poly.entity_id
_entity_poly.type
_entity_poly.pdbx_seq_one_letter_code
_entity_poly.pdbx_strand_id
1 'polypeptide(L)'
;MDSNIDNILRNFVIKWRESKEKSKVFDEEIGFMNFPIPTQFFVFEFKHKAIPFYIILKTHFSNKKDLIIQKKGNFSLNNNQKLKNFQEELNSIFQIYFSKNEKDEILDLIARFLNNQFVGKEIEILKVGFRSSTTLINNISIGIYFGDWNKLNIEEDVKKNIKIQKEMENTFVNFMKSRYDRIDCIGAYLYPPIWIGILPVLSFTEKMQEIKLNEIIEKKIVEVDHRKVIYTSDGYFAVEIKNSVDGFNIEEKVEKSPEEISSILEMMNLLNSILLLKDFPINAIQRSNISSLCYYIPETNFLYFSVKSNSDASELLNDRQKHITNVHIEKKINIPLEIFKESIREVKMLAENNELKDFKELIITGLNSSTNYSHFEYPQSFILGWTIIEQYINNLYNKKLSLQNIPKGKNPSVYNKIKTLKSAFQINNKDYILLNKLRIKRNDYVHDLTMIDKKNAQTCLDFSLKLLKISYNEKISHVSQ
;
A
#
# COMPACT_ATOMS: atom_id res chain seq x y z
N MET A 1 25.37 19.59 -46.80
CA MET A 1 24.17 20.17 -46.15
C MET A 1 23.78 19.41 -44.88
N ASP A 2 24.76 18.82 -44.17
CA ASP A 2 24.66 18.35 -42.77
C ASP A 2 24.66 19.49 -41.73
N SER A 3 24.41 20.73 -42.13
CA SER A 3 24.99 21.89 -41.42
C SER A 3 23.99 22.90 -40.89
N ASN A 4 22.68 22.60 -40.83
CA ASN A 4 21.71 23.65 -40.55
C ASN A 4 21.02 23.56 -39.18
N ILE A 5 20.48 22.43 -38.70
CA ILE A 5 19.63 22.48 -37.49
C ILE A 5 20.42 22.48 -36.16
N ASP A 6 21.47 21.66 -36.03
CA ASP A 6 22.36 21.73 -34.85
C ASP A 6 23.15 23.04 -34.82
N ASN A 7 23.51 23.60 -35.98
CA ASN A 7 24.10 24.94 -36.06
C ASN A 7 23.08 26.04 -35.76
N ILE A 8 21.79 25.88 -36.06
CA ILE A 8 20.74 26.84 -35.71
C ILE A 8 20.48 26.85 -34.20
N LEU A 9 20.40 25.69 -33.53
CA LEU A 9 20.20 25.59 -32.08
C LEU A 9 21.45 26.02 -31.29
N ARG A 10 22.65 25.69 -31.79
CA ARG A 10 23.93 26.11 -31.21
C ARG A 10 24.19 27.60 -31.43
N ASN A 11 23.87 28.17 -32.60
CA ASN A 11 24.01 29.60 -32.87
C ASN A 11 22.95 30.46 -32.17
N PHE A 12 21.76 29.91 -31.91
CA PHE A 12 20.74 30.56 -31.08
C PHE A 12 21.20 30.67 -29.62
N VAL A 13 21.80 29.61 -29.05
CA VAL A 13 22.38 29.63 -27.69
C VAL A 13 23.63 30.53 -27.59
N ILE A 14 24.44 30.62 -28.66
CA ILE A 14 25.63 31.50 -28.75
C ILE A 14 25.24 32.99 -28.84
N LYS A 15 24.38 33.39 -29.79
CA LYS A 15 23.93 34.80 -29.96
C LYS A 15 23.18 35.37 -28.75
N TRP A 16 22.54 34.50 -27.99
CA TRP A 16 21.78 34.86 -26.80
C TRP A 16 22.64 34.94 -25.53
N ARG A 17 23.85 34.35 -25.56
CA ARG A 17 24.90 34.51 -24.52
C ARG A 17 25.71 35.78 -24.72
N GLU A 18 26.04 36.09 -25.97
CA GLU A 18 26.72 37.34 -26.36
C GLU A 18 25.85 38.59 -26.08
N SER A 19 24.52 38.48 -26.12
CA SER A 19 23.61 39.59 -25.74
C SER A 19 23.50 39.78 -24.22
N LYS A 20 23.86 38.77 -23.42
CA LYS A 20 23.92 38.81 -21.95
C LYS A 20 25.25 39.39 -21.44
N GLU A 21 26.35 39.21 -22.17
CA GLU A 21 27.67 39.83 -21.89
C GLU A 21 27.71 41.36 -22.11
N LYS A 22 26.74 41.93 -22.85
CA LYS A 22 26.66 43.37 -23.10
C LYS A 22 25.82 44.16 -22.10
N SER A 23 25.09 43.50 -21.20
CA SER A 23 24.32 44.18 -20.14
C SER A 23 25.13 44.21 -18.84
N LYS A 24 25.68 45.37 -18.47
CA LYS A 24 26.38 45.62 -17.19
C LYS A 24 25.53 45.41 -15.91
N VAL A 25 24.29 44.95 -16.04
CA VAL A 25 23.32 44.85 -14.94
C VAL A 25 23.39 43.49 -14.23
N PHE A 26 24.23 42.55 -14.69
CA PHE A 26 24.27 41.19 -14.14
C PHE A 26 25.42 40.90 -13.16
N ASP A 27 26.38 41.83 -13.01
CA ASP A 27 27.57 41.65 -12.14
C ASP A 27 27.27 41.91 -10.65
N GLU A 28 26.18 42.62 -10.32
CA GLU A 28 25.95 43.07 -8.93
C GLU A 28 25.09 42.13 -8.08
N GLU A 29 24.25 41.26 -8.69
CA GLU A 29 23.33 40.38 -7.93
C GLU A 29 23.72 38.89 -7.91
N ILE A 30 24.74 38.46 -8.67
CA ILE A 30 25.20 37.05 -8.71
C ILE A 30 26.67 36.92 -8.27
N GLY A 31 27.22 37.91 -7.59
CA GLY A 31 28.63 37.96 -7.13
C GLY A 31 29.12 36.79 -6.26
N PHE A 32 28.28 35.81 -5.93
CA PHE A 32 28.65 34.62 -5.17
C PHE A 32 28.57 33.29 -5.95
N MET A 33 28.00 33.24 -7.16
CA MET A 33 27.84 31.98 -7.91
C MET A 33 28.64 31.98 -9.21
N ASN A 34 29.92 31.59 -9.13
CA ASN A 34 30.76 31.27 -10.29
C ASN A 34 30.32 29.95 -10.95
N PHE A 35 29.17 29.91 -11.63
CA PHE A 35 28.74 28.76 -12.41
C PHE A 35 28.48 29.12 -13.88
N PRO A 36 28.96 28.33 -14.86
CA PRO A 36 28.29 28.24 -16.15
C PRO A 36 26.92 27.58 -15.92
N ILE A 37 25.85 28.28 -16.32
CA ILE A 37 24.41 27.90 -16.26
C ILE A 37 24.12 26.46 -15.78
N PRO A 38 23.33 26.26 -14.69
CA PRO A 38 23.00 24.94 -14.20
C PRO A 38 22.24 24.13 -15.27
N THR A 39 22.88 23.06 -15.73
CA THR A 39 22.32 22.09 -16.66
C THR A 39 22.07 20.80 -15.88
N GLN A 40 20.84 20.30 -15.95
CA GLN A 40 20.42 19.03 -15.36
C GLN A 40 20.39 17.94 -16.41
N PHE A 41 20.80 16.75 -15.99
CA PHE A 41 20.83 15.57 -16.83
C PHE A 41 20.16 14.41 -16.12
N PHE A 42 19.18 13.80 -16.76
CA PHE A 42 18.54 12.58 -16.28
C PHE A 42 19.01 11.40 -17.10
N VAL A 43 19.55 10.40 -16.41
CA VAL A 43 19.86 9.08 -16.99
C VAL A 43 18.87 8.08 -16.44
N PHE A 44 18.23 7.33 -17.33
CA PHE A 44 17.36 6.21 -16.98
C PHE A 44 17.97 4.91 -17.46
N GLU A 45 18.12 3.95 -16.56
CA GLU A 45 18.54 2.58 -16.87
C GLU A 45 17.49 1.59 -16.37
N PHE A 46 17.08 0.64 -17.22
CA PHE A 46 16.09 -0.38 -16.90
C PHE A 46 16.77 -1.73 -16.73
N LYS A 47 16.87 -2.24 -15.49
CA LYS A 47 17.70 -3.42 -15.17
C LYS A 47 17.24 -4.75 -15.80
N HIS A 48 15.97 -4.88 -16.19
CA HIS A 48 15.39 -6.14 -16.70
C HIS A 48 14.89 -6.09 -18.15
N LYS A 49 14.92 -4.93 -18.79
CA LYS A 49 14.58 -4.78 -20.20
C LYS A 49 15.89 -4.50 -20.93
N ALA A 50 16.16 -5.16 -22.06
CA ALA A 50 17.33 -4.91 -22.91
C ALA A 50 17.26 -3.53 -23.61
N ILE A 51 16.86 -2.50 -22.89
CA ILE A 51 16.58 -1.16 -23.39
C ILE A 51 17.81 -0.29 -23.05
N PRO A 52 18.48 0.30 -24.06
CA PRO A 52 19.58 1.22 -23.82
C PRO A 52 19.10 2.49 -23.12
N PHE A 53 20.02 3.11 -22.38
CA PHE A 53 19.81 4.32 -21.56
C PHE A 53 19.02 5.43 -22.27
N TYR A 54 18.21 6.15 -21.49
CA TYR A 54 17.57 7.40 -21.94
C TYR A 54 18.24 8.60 -21.29
N ILE A 55 18.48 9.61 -22.11
CA ILE A 55 19.13 10.86 -21.72
C ILE A 55 18.12 11.99 -21.87
N ILE A 56 17.91 12.77 -20.81
CA ILE A 56 17.14 14.02 -20.84
C ILE A 56 18.01 15.15 -20.28
N LEU A 57 18.29 16.16 -21.10
CA LEU A 57 18.94 17.40 -20.71
C LEU A 57 17.88 18.43 -20.36
N LYS A 58 18.08 19.22 -19.32
CA LYS A 58 17.24 20.35 -18.94
C LYS A 58 18.11 21.53 -18.49
N THR A 59 18.06 22.67 -19.18
CA THR A 59 18.72 23.91 -18.69
C THR A 59 17.80 24.66 -17.74
N HIS A 60 18.34 25.30 -16.69
CA HIS A 60 17.55 26.08 -15.73
C HIS A 60 17.93 27.55 -15.76
N PHE A 61 16.94 28.42 -15.97
CA PHE A 61 17.07 29.87 -15.87
C PHE A 61 15.93 30.42 -15.01
N SER A 62 16.23 31.32 -14.06
CA SER A 62 15.23 31.93 -13.16
C SER A 62 14.11 32.70 -13.88
N ASN A 63 14.33 33.05 -15.14
CA ASN A 63 13.48 33.95 -15.93
C ASN A 63 13.21 33.43 -17.36
N LYS A 64 13.53 32.18 -17.69
CA LYS A 64 13.29 31.61 -19.03
C LYS A 64 12.87 30.14 -18.96
N LYS A 65 12.07 29.71 -19.94
CA LYS A 65 11.62 28.32 -20.07
C LYS A 65 12.81 27.40 -20.32
N ASP A 66 12.83 26.30 -19.57
CA ASP A 66 13.87 25.29 -19.63
C ASP A 66 13.92 24.62 -21.02
N LEU A 67 15.12 24.43 -21.55
CA LEU A 67 15.32 23.72 -22.81
C LEU A 67 15.51 22.23 -22.53
N ILE A 68 14.67 21.39 -23.13
CA ILE A 68 14.74 19.93 -22.94
C ILE A 68 15.25 19.24 -24.20
N ILE A 69 16.35 18.48 -24.09
CA ILE A 69 16.94 17.72 -25.21
C ILE A 69 16.98 16.24 -24.84
N GLN A 70 16.51 15.35 -25.73
CA GLN A 70 16.36 13.92 -25.42
C GLN A 70 17.08 13.01 -26.43
N LYS A 71 17.72 11.92 -25.96
CA LYS A 71 18.43 10.95 -26.81
C LYS A 71 18.30 9.51 -26.30
N LYS A 72 18.22 8.54 -27.24
CA LYS A 72 18.15 7.07 -26.98
C LYS A 72 19.19 6.33 -27.83
N GLY A 73 19.82 5.28 -27.29
CA GLY A 73 20.49 4.22 -28.07
C GLY A 73 22.02 4.07 -27.92
N ASN A 74 22.53 2.86 -28.20
CA ASN A 74 23.97 2.54 -28.35
C ASN A 74 24.54 3.26 -29.57
N PHE A 75 25.64 4.00 -29.42
CA PHE A 75 26.13 4.91 -30.46
C PHE A 75 26.97 4.21 -31.54
N SER A 76 26.45 4.16 -32.77
CA SER A 76 27.22 4.48 -33.99
C SER A 76 26.27 5.07 -35.05
N LEU A 77 26.76 6.07 -35.79
CA LEU A 77 26.01 6.93 -36.72
C LEU A 77 25.90 6.28 -38.10
N ASN A 78 24.67 6.05 -38.61
CA ASN A 78 24.28 6.45 -39.98
C ASN A 78 22.80 6.17 -40.34
N ASN A 79 22.27 7.15 -41.07
CA ASN A 79 21.13 7.19 -42.00
C ASN A 79 19.66 7.20 -41.54
N ASN A 80 18.98 8.17 -42.16
CA ASN A 80 17.69 8.76 -41.90
C ASN A 80 16.59 8.11 -42.74
N GLN A 81 15.71 7.32 -42.12
CA GLN A 81 14.37 7.07 -42.67
C GLN A 81 13.33 6.67 -41.59
N LYS A 82 13.54 7.05 -40.32
CA LYS A 82 12.72 6.56 -39.18
C LYS A 82 12.12 7.64 -38.28
N LEU A 83 12.25 8.92 -38.61
CA LEU A 83 11.83 10.00 -37.71
C LEU A 83 10.32 10.27 -37.70
N LYS A 84 9.56 9.84 -38.71
CA LYS A 84 8.09 9.90 -38.69
C LYS A 84 7.47 8.70 -37.98
N ASN A 85 8.13 7.54 -38.07
CA ASN A 85 7.79 6.35 -37.28
C ASN A 85 8.11 6.52 -35.80
N PHE A 86 9.02 7.44 -35.42
CA PHE A 86 9.55 7.56 -34.07
C PHE A 86 8.59 8.20 -33.04
N GLN A 87 7.72 9.12 -33.46
CA GLN A 87 6.73 9.75 -32.56
C GLN A 87 5.53 8.82 -32.30
N GLU A 88 5.19 8.03 -33.31
CA GLU A 88 4.28 6.88 -33.20
C GLU A 88 4.95 5.71 -32.46
N GLU A 89 6.27 5.50 -32.59
CA GLU A 89 7.06 4.53 -31.82
C GLU A 89 7.27 4.94 -30.37
N LEU A 90 7.35 6.22 -30.01
CA LEU A 90 7.47 6.63 -28.60
C LEU A 90 6.13 6.48 -27.86
N ASN A 91 5.04 6.86 -28.51
CA ASN A 91 3.71 6.58 -28.00
C ASN A 91 3.44 5.07 -27.99
N SER A 92 3.88 4.31 -29.00
CA SER A 92 3.73 2.86 -29.00
C SER A 92 4.67 2.18 -28.01
N ILE A 93 5.95 2.57 -27.84
CA ILE A 93 6.88 2.02 -26.84
C ILE A 93 6.37 2.30 -25.43
N PHE A 94 5.93 3.52 -25.14
CA PHE A 94 5.31 3.80 -23.85
C PHE A 94 4.00 3.03 -23.66
N GLN A 95 3.19 2.81 -24.70
CA GLN A 95 1.97 1.97 -24.65
C GLN A 95 2.24 0.45 -24.64
N ILE A 96 3.38 -0.01 -25.20
CA ILE A 96 3.80 -1.40 -25.35
C ILE A 96 4.43 -1.89 -24.05
N TYR A 97 5.22 -1.04 -23.40
CA TYR A 97 6.04 -1.43 -22.24
C TYR A 97 5.52 -0.91 -20.91
N PHE A 98 4.57 0.03 -20.92
CA PHE A 98 3.99 0.62 -19.73
C PHE A 98 2.48 0.81 -19.96
N SER A 99 1.68 0.40 -18.99
CA SER A 99 0.30 0.82 -18.90
C SER A 99 0.23 2.36 -18.84
N LYS A 100 -0.91 2.93 -19.25
CA LYS A 100 -1.13 4.39 -19.16
C LYS A 100 -0.82 4.94 -17.75
N ASN A 101 -1.12 4.14 -16.72
CA ASN A 101 -0.86 4.49 -15.33
C ASN A 101 0.65 4.52 -15.01
N GLU A 102 1.44 3.55 -15.47
CA GLU A 102 2.89 3.52 -15.25
C GLU A 102 3.62 4.67 -15.95
N LYS A 103 3.12 5.10 -17.12
CA LYS A 103 3.63 6.29 -17.81
C LYS A 103 3.42 7.56 -16.97
N ASP A 104 2.22 7.73 -16.42
CA ASP A 104 1.85 8.89 -15.63
C ASP A 104 2.61 8.89 -14.28
N GLU A 105 2.85 7.71 -13.69
CA GLU A 105 3.69 7.54 -12.49
C GLU A 105 5.16 7.91 -12.72
N ILE A 106 5.77 7.50 -13.83
CA ILE A 106 7.16 7.85 -14.15
C ILE A 106 7.30 9.37 -14.34
N LEU A 107 6.32 10.00 -14.99
CA LEU A 107 6.29 11.45 -15.18
C LEU A 107 6.09 12.21 -13.86
N ASP A 108 5.17 11.74 -13.01
CA ASP A 108 4.94 12.30 -11.68
C ASP A 108 6.16 12.12 -10.77
N LEU A 109 6.85 10.97 -10.86
CA LEU A 109 8.07 10.70 -10.10
C LEU A 109 9.20 11.68 -10.47
N ILE A 110 9.40 11.92 -11.77
CA ILE A 110 10.37 12.93 -12.26
C ILE A 110 10.00 14.32 -11.72
N ALA A 111 8.71 14.67 -11.74
CA ALA A 111 8.23 15.95 -11.23
C ALA A 111 8.43 16.10 -9.70
N ARG A 112 8.13 15.07 -8.91
CA ARG A 112 8.35 15.05 -7.46
C ARG A 112 9.83 15.10 -7.09
N PHE A 113 10.66 14.34 -7.80
CA PHE A 113 12.10 14.34 -7.56
C PHE A 113 12.72 15.70 -7.86
N LEU A 114 12.25 16.36 -8.93
CA LEU A 114 12.61 17.74 -9.24
C LEU A 114 12.17 18.71 -8.13
N ASN A 115 10.91 18.65 -7.71
CA ASN A 115 10.41 19.53 -6.64
C ASN A 115 11.16 19.34 -5.31
N ASN A 116 11.47 18.10 -4.91
CA ASN A 116 12.15 17.81 -3.64
C ASN A 116 13.62 18.24 -3.60
N GLN A 117 14.30 18.32 -4.74
CA GLN A 117 15.70 18.79 -4.78
C GLN A 117 15.81 20.32 -4.87
N PHE A 118 14.75 21.00 -5.32
CA PHE A 118 14.74 22.45 -5.54
C PHE A 118 14.00 23.25 -4.47
N VAL A 119 13.13 22.63 -3.68
CA VAL A 119 12.43 23.31 -2.58
C VAL A 119 13.25 23.16 -1.29
N GLY A 120 13.86 24.27 -0.85
CA GLY A 120 14.28 24.43 0.55
C GLY A 120 15.72 24.07 0.92
N LYS A 121 16.64 23.87 -0.04
CA LYS A 121 18.09 23.76 0.28
C LYS A 121 18.84 24.97 -0.24
N GLU A 122 19.48 25.71 0.67
CA GLU A 122 20.58 26.60 0.31
C GLU A 122 21.63 25.76 -0.42
N ILE A 123 21.90 26.11 -1.67
CA ILE A 123 22.92 25.46 -2.47
C ILE A 123 24.26 25.90 -1.92
N GLU A 124 24.86 25.09 -1.03
CA GLU A 124 26.26 25.29 -0.63
C GLU A 124 27.15 25.25 -1.87
N ILE A 125 27.79 26.39 -2.15
CA ILE A 125 28.66 26.60 -3.30
C ILE A 125 30.01 25.93 -3.03
N LEU A 126 30.15 24.69 -3.45
CA LEU A 126 31.46 24.05 -3.53
C LEU A 126 32.13 24.44 -4.85
N LYS A 127 33.26 25.15 -4.74
CA LYS A 127 34.15 25.47 -5.87
C LYS A 127 34.58 24.17 -6.55
N VAL A 128 34.18 24.00 -7.81
CA VAL A 128 34.64 22.95 -8.74
C VAL A 128 34.34 21.52 -8.25
N GLY A 129 33.07 21.14 -8.28
CA GLY A 129 32.66 19.75 -8.00
C GLY A 129 31.47 19.33 -8.84
N PHE A 130 31.60 18.19 -9.51
CA PHE A 130 30.49 17.47 -10.12
C PHE A 130 29.60 16.89 -9.02
N ARG A 131 28.29 17.13 -9.06
CA ARG A 131 27.33 16.54 -8.10
C ARG A 131 26.42 15.58 -8.83
N SER A 132 26.42 14.33 -8.41
CA SER A 132 25.47 13.31 -8.84
C SER A 132 24.51 12.97 -7.69
N SER A 133 23.26 12.70 -8.02
CA SER A 133 22.31 12.03 -7.13
C SER A 133 21.65 10.93 -7.93
N THR A 134 21.89 9.69 -7.54
CA THR A 134 21.27 8.51 -8.15
C THR A 134 20.27 7.91 -7.18
N THR A 135 19.11 7.51 -7.67
CA THR A 135 18.10 6.78 -6.89
C THR A 135 17.59 5.61 -7.72
N LEU A 136 17.44 4.46 -7.07
CA LEU A 136 16.86 3.27 -7.69
C LEU A 136 15.40 3.13 -7.25
N ILE A 137 14.49 3.08 -8.20
CA ILE A 137 13.05 2.91 -7.96
C ILE A 137 12.54 1.88 -8.94
N ASN A 138 11.96 0.78 -8.46
CA ASN A 138 11.31 -0.26 -9.28
C ASN A 138 12.18 -0.73 -10.46
N ASN A 139 13.45 -1.07 -10.20
CA ASN A 139 14.44 -1.51 -11.19
C ASN A 139 14.85 -0.45 -12.24
N ILE A 140 14.48 0.81 -12.00
CA ILE A 140 14.89 1.99 -12.78
C ILE A 140 15.94 2.75 -11.97
N SER A 141 17.13 2.91 -12.52
CA SER A 141 18.12 3.82 -11.96
C SER A 141 17.93 5.21 -12.56
N ILE A 142 17.71 6.22 -11.72
CA ILE A 142 17.59 7.63 -12.11
C ILE A 142 18.80 8.36 -11.54
N GLY A 143 19.64 8.91 -12.42
CA GLY A 143 20.75 9.78 -12.04
C GLY A 143 20.51 11.22 -12.45
N ILE A 144 20.61 12.16 -11.50
CA ILE A 144 20.73 13.60 -11.77
C ILE A 144 22.17 14.03 -11.67
N TYR A 145 22.63 14.76 -12.67
CA TYR A 145 23.99 15.30 -12.73
C TYR A 145 23.99 16.80 -12.95
N PHE A 146 24.87 17.49 -12.23
CA PHE A 146 25.09 18.94 -12.33
C PHE A 146 26.57 19.24 -12.62
N GLY A 147 26.87 20.04 -13.64
CA GLY A 147 28.23 20.52 -13.92
C GLY A 147 28.56 20.81 -15.39
N ASP A 148 29.85 21.08 -15.65
CA ASP A 148 30.41 21.31 -16.99
C ASP A 148 30.57 19.98 -17.75
N TRP A 149 29.80 19.85 -18.84
CA TRP A 149 29.70 18.63 -19.64
C TRP A 149 30.98 18.25 -20.38
N ASN A 150 31.85 19.22 -20.68
CA ASN A 150 33.07 18.93 -21.42
C ASN A 150 34.06 18.08 -20.61
N LYS A 151 33.80 17.92 -19.31
CA LYS A 151 34.62 17.15 -18.37
C LYS A 151 33.99 15.81 -17.98
N LEU A 152 32.79 15.49 -18.47
CA LEU A 152 32.10 14.24 -18.16
C LEU A 152 32.37 13.17 -19.21
N ASN A 153 32.75 11.97 -18.76
CA ASN A 153 32.56 10.77 -19.55
C ASN A 153 31.28 10.06 -19.06
N ILE A 154 30.14 10.48 -19.62
CA ILE A 154 28.81 10.07 -19.15
C ILE A 154 28.68 8.55 -19.05
N GLU A 155 29.20 7.80 -20.02
CA GLU A 155 29.08 6.35 -20.03
C GLU A 155 29.89 5.70 -18.90
N GLU A 156 31.13 6.16 -18.69
CA GLU A 156 31.98 5.66 -17.62
C GLU A 156 31.47 6.08 -16.24
N ASP A 157 31.02 7.32 -16.09
CA ASP A 157 30.49 7.83 -14.82
C ASP A 157 29.18 7.14 -14.43
N VAL A 158 28.28 6.89 -15.40
CA VAL A 158 27.06 6.10 -15.16
C VAL A 158 27.42 4.67 -14.76
N LYS A 159 28.29 3.99 -15.52
CA LYS A 159 28.74 2.62 -15.18
C LYS A 159 29.41 2.56 -13.81
N LYS A 160 30.26 3.54 -13.50
CA LYS A 160 30.95 3.67 -12.21
C LYS A 160 29.96 3.89 -11.07
N ASN A 161 28.98 4.79 -11.23
CA ASN A 161 27.95 5.03 -10.22
C ASN A 161 27.04 3.81 -10.01
N ILE A 162 26.66 3.11 -11.08
CA ILE A 162 25.91 1.85 -10.97
C ILE A 162 26.74 0.80 -10.23
N LYS A 163 28.03 0.70 -10.53
CA LYS A 163 28.95 -0.23 -9.86
C LYS A 163 29.10 0.11 -8.38
N ILE A 164 29.39 1.38 -8.04
CA ILE A 164 29.47 1.87 -6.66
C ILE A 164 28.17 1.61 -5.93
N GLN A 165 27.02 1.85 -6.56
CA GLN A 165 25.73 1.59 -5.95
C GLN A 165 25.50 0.10 -5.70
N LYS A 166 25.81 -0.78 -6.66
CA LYS A 166 25.74 -2.24 -6.45
C LYS A 166 26.68 -2.69 -5.33
N GLU A 167 27.88 -2.13 -5.26
CA GLU A 167 28.85 -2.41 -4.21
C GLU A 167 28.37 -1.89 -2.85
N MET A 168 27.78 -0.70 -2.78
CA MET A 168 27.18 -0.14 -1.57
C MET A 168 25.95 -0.92 -1.12
N GLU A 169 25.06 -1.30 -2.04
CA GLU A 169 23.92 -2.19 -1.78
C GLU A 169 24.42 -3.52 -1.22
N ASN A 170 25.37 -4.19 -1.88
CA ASN A 170 25.92 -5.46 -1.40
C ASN A 170 26.65 -5.32 -0.05
N THR A 171 27.43 -4.26 0.14
CA THR A 171 28.16 -4.01 1.38
C THR A 171 27.20 -3.72 2.52
N PHE A 172 26.20 -2.87 2.30
CA PHE A 172 25.15 -2.57 3.25
C PHE A 172 24.32 -3.80 3.57
N VAL A 173 23.96 -4.60 2.57
CA VAL A 173 23.24 -5.87 2.74
C VAL A 173 24.05 -6.86 3.59
N ASN A 174 25.33 -7.04 3.27
CA ASN A 174 26.20 -7.95 4.02
C ASN A 174 26.42 -7.44 5.44
N PHE A 175 26.57 -6.13 5.60
CA PHE A 175 26.64 -5.46 6.90
C PHE A 175 25.38 -5.70 7.73
N MET A 176 24.19 -5.46 7.16
CA MET A 176 22.91 -5.69 7.84
C MET A 176 22.72 -7.16 8.19
N LYS A 177 22.98 -8.09 7.25
CA LYS A 177 22.91 -9.54 7.50
C LYS A 177 23.88 -10.01 8.59
N SER A 178 25.05 -9.38 8.70
CA SER A 178 26.05 -9.74 9.70
C SER A 178 25.72 -9.25 11.12
N ARG A 179 24.78 -8.30 11.25
CA ARG A 179 24.47 -7.64 12.52
C ARG A 179 23.05 -7.85 13.02
N TYR A 180 22.11 -8.18 12.12
CA TYR A 180 20.70 -8.11 12.42
C TYR A 180 19.91 -9.28 11.84
N ASP A 181 18.97 -9.80 12.63
CA ASP A 181 18.03 -10.81 12.17
C ASP A 181 17.00 -10.15 11.26
N ARG A 182 16.96 -10.59 10.01
CA ARG A 182 16.00 -10.14 9.01
C ARG A 182 14.69 -10.92 9.13
N ILE A 183 13.56 -10.21 9.09
CA ILE A 183 12.22 -10.76 9.01
C ILE A 183 11.55 -10.17 7.77
N ASP A 184 11.24 -11.02 6.80
CA ASP A 184 10.41 -10.64 5.67
C ASP A 184 8.94 -10.76 6.09
N CYS A 185 8.17 -9.70 5.89
CA CYS A 185 6.77 -9.63 6.26
C CYS A 185 5.88 -9.16 5.12
N ILE A 186 4.61 -9.56 5.18
CA ILE A 186 3.51 -8.92 4.47
C ILE A 186 2.71 -8.14 5.50
N GLY A 187 2.43 -6.88 5.24
CA GLY A 187 1.68 -6.02 6.14
C GLY A 187 0.61 -5.20 5.46
N ALA A 188 -0.31 -4.68 6.25
CA ALA A 188 -1.34 -3.76 5.80
C ALA A 188 -1.74 -2.83 6.95
N TYR A 189 -2.34 -1.69 6.61
CA TYR A 189 -3.01 -0.86 7.61
C TYR A 189 -4.41 -1.39 7.87
N LEU A 190 -4.85 -1.28 9.12
CA LEU A 190 -6.23 -1.52 9.50
C LEU A 190 -7.09 -0.30 9.12
N TYR A 191 -8.25 -0.54 8.51
CA TYR A 191 -9.16 0.49 8.02
C TYR A 191 -10.55 0.37 8.67
N PRO A 192 -11.24 1.49 8.96
CA PRO A 192 -10.76 2.87 8.93
C PRO A 192 -9.51 3.07 9.80
N PRO A 193 -8.73 4.15 9.60
CA PRO A 193 -7.48 4.34 10.31
C PRO A 193 -7.67 4.22 11.82
N ILE A 194 -6.81 3.44 12.48
CA ILE A 194 -6.90 3.19 13.92
C ILE A 194 -5.70 3.73 14.67
N TRP A 195 -5.82 3.81 15.99
CA TRP A 195 -4.70 3.96 16.90
C TRP A 195 -4.77 2.87 17.97
N ILE A 196 -3.67 2.18 18.24
CA ILE A 196 -3.57 1.10 19.22
C ILE A 196 -2.91 1.67 20.48
N GLY A 197 -3.65 1.70 21.58
CA GLY A 197 -3.18 2.15 22.88
C GLY A 197 -3.74 3.49 23.32
N ILE A 198 -2.87 4.37 23.81
CA ILE A 198 -3.24 5.70 24.27
C ILE A 198 -2.99 6.67 23.11
N LEU A 199 -4.02 7.46 22.73
CA LEU A 199 -3.84 8.49 21.73
C LEU A 199 -2.77 9.50 22.20
N PRO A 200 -1.83 9.87 21.33
CA PRO A 200 -0.76 10.78 21.71
C PRO A 200 -1.36 12.17 21.97
N VAL A 201 -1.02 12.76 23.10
CA VAL A 201 -1.39 14.13 23.44
C VAL A 201 -0.12 14.97 23.35
N LEU A 202 -0.01 15.75 22.27
CA LEU A 202 1.15 16.60 22.08
C LEU A 202 1.13 17.79 23.06
N SER A 203 2.22 17.94 23.78
CA SER A 203 2.55 19.13 24.56
C SER A 203 2.72 20.35 23.64
N PHE A 204 2.67 21.55 24.24
CA PHE A 204 2.90 22.79 23.49
C PHE A 204 4.26 22.81 22.80
N THR A 205 5.30 22.30 23.47
CA THR A 205 6.67 22.22 22.92
C THR A 205 6.73 21.28 21.72
N GLU A 206 6.09 20.12 21.77
CA GLU A 206 6.08 19.16 20.66
C GLU A 206 5.31 19.70 19.45
N LYS A 207 4.24 20.48 19.68
CA LYS A 207 3.53 21.20 18.61
C LYS A 207 4.40 22.25 17.94
N MET A 208 5.22 22.98 18.71
CA MET A 208 6.14 24.01 18.18
C MET A 208 7.36 23.41 17.47
N GLN A 209 7.79 22.21 17.87
CA GLN A 209 8.88 21.48 17.23
C GLN A 209 8.47 20.78 15.92
N GLU A 210 7.18 20.86 15.56
CA GLU A 210 6.62 20.20 14.38
C GLU A 210 6.97 18.71 14.34
N ILE A 211 6.82 18.01 15.47
CA ILE A 211 7.15 16.58 15.55
C ILE A 211 6.34 15.80 14.50
N LYS A 212 7.03 14.91 13.77
CA LYS A 212 6.40 14.07 12.76
C LYS A 212 5.78 12.84 13.38
N LEU A 213 4.74 12.30 12.73
CA LEU A 213 3.99 11.16 13.26
C LEU A 213 4.87 9.92 13.43
N ASN A 214 5.82 9.69 12.53
CA ASN A 214 6.78 8.58 12.62
C ASN A 214 7.65 8.60 13.90
N GLU A 215 7.85 9.75 14.53
CA GLU A 215 8.69 9.89 15.73
C GLU A 215 8.02 9.36 17.00
N ILE A 216 6.68 9.28 17.00
CA ILE A 216 5.89 8.85 18.17
C ILE A 216 5.23 7.47 17.98
N ILE A 217 5.39 6.85 16.81
CA ILE A 217 4.81 5.54 16.53
C ILE A 217 5.59 4.46 17.27
N GLU A 218 4.93 3.83 18.25
CA GLU A 218 5.45 2.65 18.92
C GLU A 218 5.35 1.43 18.02
N LYS A 219 6.32 0.53 18.13
CA LYS A 219 6.35 -0.74 17.38
C LYS A 219 6.51 -1.90 18.34
N LYS A 220 5.79 -2.99 18.11
CA LYS A 220 5.82 -4.20 18.94
C LYS A 220 5.87 -5.44 18.06
N ILE A 221 6.59 -6.45 18.53
CA ILE A 221 6.73 -7.75 17.89
C ILE A 221 6.17 -8.81 18.85
N VAL A 222 5.28 -9.66 18.36
CA VAL A 222 4.70 -10.79 19.09
C VAL A 222 4.72 -12.04 18.21
N GLU A 223 4.52 -13.21 18.78
CA GLU A 223 4.46 -14.47 18.03
C GLU A 223 3.05 -15.05 18.02
N VAL A 224 2.56 -15.43 16.84
CA VAL A 224 1.21 -15.98 16.62
C VAL A 224 1.30 -17.07 15.55
N ASP A 225 0.84 -18.29 15.85
CA ASP A 225 0.92 -19.45 14.94
C ASP A 225 2.35 -19.69 14.38
N HIS A 226 3.34 -19.63 15.27
CA HIS A 226 4.77 -19.71 14.97
C HIS A 226 5.27 -18.68 13.93
N ARG A 227 4.53 -17.58 13.70
CA ARG A 227 4.95 -16.45 12.87
C ARG A 227 5.17 -15.24 13.74
N LYS A 228 6.21 -14.45 13.44
CA LYS A 228 6.37 -13.12 14.03
C LYS A 228 5.33 -12.18 13.43
N VAL A 229 4.66 -11.47 14.31
CA VAL A 229 3.66 -10.45 14.00
C VAL A 229 4.19 -9.11 14.51
N ILE A 230 4.29 -8.15 13.61
CA ILE A 230 4.75 -6.80 13.90
C ILE A 230 3.55 -5.88 13.81
N TYR A 231 3.28 -5.11 14.85
CA TYR A 231 2.26 -4.07 14.80
C TYR A 231 2.78 -2.75 15.35
N THR A 232 2.11 -1.69 14.95
CA THR A 232 2.48 -0.31 15.26
C THR A 232 1.31 0.43 15.87
N SER A 233 1.58 1.46 16.69
CA SER A 233 0.51 2.21 17.37
C SER A 233 -0.44 2.92 16.40
N ASP A 234 -0.05 3.19 15.16
CA ASP A 234 -0.91 3.81 14.15
C ASP A 234 -1.68 2.80 13.27
N GLY A 235 -1.71 1.53 13.67
CA GLY A 235 -2.58 0.53 13.05
C GLY A 235 -1.98 -0.22 11.85
N TYR A 236 -0.68 -0.10 11.59
CA TYR A 236 -0.01 -1.01 10.66
C TYR A 236 0.23 -2.36 11.34
N PHE A 237 -0.12 -3.44 10.65
CA PHE A 237 -0.02 -4.83 11.11
C PHE A 237 0.64 -5.67 10.03
N ALA A 238 1.69 -6.42 10.38
CA ALA A 238 2.47 -7.24 9.46
C ALA A 238 2.77 -8.62 10.04
N VAL A 239 2.85 -9.61 9.17
CA VAL A 239 3.03 -11.02 9.50
C VAL A 239 4.23 -11.56 8.71
N GLU A 240 5.10 -12.29 9.40
CA GLU A 240 6.28 -12.96 8.85
C GLU A 240 5.93 -14.00 7.78
N ILE A 241 6.77 -14.02 6.74
CA ILE A 241 6.81 -15.02 5.67
C ILE A 241 7.84 -16.10 6.08
N LYS A 242 7.38 -17.32 6.35
CA LYS A 242 8.23 -18.41 6.88
C LYS A 242 9.18 -18.98 5.82
N ASN A 243 8.69 -19.12 4.59
CA ASN A 243 9.46 -19.72 3.50
C ASN A 243 10.27 -18.66 2.74
N SER A 244 10.96 -17.78 3.45
CA SER A 244 11.80 -16.77 2.80
C SER A 244 13.02 -17.45 2.19
N VAL A 245 13.00 -17.72 0.88
CA VAL A 245 14.22 -18.01 0.12
C VAL A 245 15.12 -16.77 0.20
N ASP A 246 16.41 -16.96 0.49
CA ASP A 246 17.40 -15.87 0.60
C ASP A 246 17.32 -14.91 -0.60
N GLY A 247 16.95 -13.65 -0.36
CA GLY A 247 16.81 -12.66 -1.43
C GLY A 247 16.03 -11.40 -1.03
N PHE A 248 16.36 -10.26 -1.62
CA PHE A 248 15.74 -8.95 -1.34
C PHE A 248 14.46 -8.67 -2.11
N ASN A 249 14.10 -9.52 -3.08
CA ASN A 249 12.93 -9.26 -3.91
C ASN A 249 11.66 -9.84 -3.27
N ILE A 250 11.14 -9.19 -2.22
CA ILE A 250 9.91 -9.61 -1.54
C ILE A 250 8.73 -9.61 -2.52
N GLU A 251 8.71 -8.71 -3.50
CA GLU A 251 7.67 -8.65 -4.53
C GLU A 251 7.63 -9.93 -5.38
N GLU A 252 8.79 -10.40 -5.82
CA GLU A 252 8.89 -11.68 -6.54
C GLU A 252 8.51 -12.89 -5.65
N LYS A 253 8.75 -12.81 -4.33
CA LYS A 253 8.29 -13.86 -3.38
C LYS A 253 6.77 -13.87 -3.24
N VAL A 254 6.18 -12.68 -3.11
CA VAL A 254 4.73 -12.48 -3.05
C VAL A 254 4.08 -13.04 -4.31
N GLU A 255 4.66 -12.84 -5.48
CA GLU A 255 4.12 -13.43 -6.72
C GLU A 255 4.23 -14.96 -6.75
N LYS A 256 5.29 -15.54 -6.16
CA LYS A 256 5.58 -16.98 -6.21
C LYS A 256 4.92 -17.83 -5.12
N SER A 257 4.32 -17.23 -4.08
CA SER A 257 3.73 -17.97 -2.95
C SER A 257 2.29 -17.52 -2.64
N PRO A 258 1.34 -17.74 -3.55
CA PRO A 258 -0.04 -17.30 -3.38
C PRO A 258 -0.74 -17.93 -2.17
N GLU A 259 -0.41 -19.18 -1.81
CA GLU A 259 -0.96 -19.86 -0.64
C GLU A 259 -0.53 -19.18 0.66
N GLU A 260 0.74 -18.76 0.76
CA GLU A 260 1.27 -18.08 1.94
C GLU A 260 0.63 -16.69 2.12
N ILE A 261 0.42 -15.95 1.02
CA ILE A 261 -0.32 -14.68 1.06
C ILE A 261 -1.76 -14.91 1.52
N SER A 262 -2.42 -15.95 0.99
CA SER A 262 -3.79 -16.26 1.37
C SER A 262 -3.90 -16.55 2.86
N SER A 263 -2.96 -17.32 3.42
CA SER A 263 -2.88 -17.62 4.85
C SER A 263 -2.64 -16.36 5.70
N ILE A 264 -1.72 -15.47 5.26
CA ILE A 264 -1.46 -14.21 5.97
C ILE A 264 -2.68 -13.27 5.92
N LEU A 265 -3.33 -13.14 4.76
CA LEU A 265 -4.55 -12.35 4.61
C LEU A 265 -5.71 -12.89 5.45
N GLU A 266 -5.86 -14.21 5.51
CA GLU A 266 -6.85 -14.86 6.38
C GLU A 266 -6.59 -14.50 7.85
N MET A 267 -5.34 -14.56 8.31
CA MET A 267 -4.94 -14.19 9.67
C MET A 267 -5.21 -12.72 9.99
N MET A 268 -4.89 -11.81 9.07
CA MET A 268 -5.18 -10.38 9.21
C MET A 268 -6.68 -10.11 9.27
N ASN A 269 -7.46 -10.75 8.40
CA ASN A 269 -8.91 -10.61 8.39
C ASN A 269 -9.56 -11.27 9.59
N LEU A 270 -8.98 -12.35 10.14
CA LEU A 270 -9.42 -12.95 11.39
C LEU A 270 -9.27 -11.96 12.56
N LEU A 271 -8.14 -11.22 12.63
CA LEU A 271 -7.97 -10.14 13.60
C LEU A 271 -9.06 -9.07 13.44
N ASN A 272 -9.30 -8.60 12.22
CA ASN A 272 -10.30 -7.58 11.96
C ASN A 272 -11.73 -8.05 12.26
N SER A 273 -12.05 -9.33 11.99
CA SER A 273 -13.31 -9.94 12.37
C SER A 273 -13.51 -9.92 13.88
N ILE A 274 -12.48 -10.27 14.66
CA ILE A 274 -12.55 -10.25 16.12
C ILE A 274 -12.76 -8.82 16.63
N LEU A 275 -12.00 -7.85 16.10
CA LEU A 275 -12.16 -6.45 16.48
C LEU A 275 -13.57 -5.93 16.13
N LEU A 276 -14.14 -6.34 14.99
CA LEU A 276 -15.53 -6.05 14.62
C LEU A 276 -16.54 -6.64 15.61
N LEU A 277 -16.31 -7.85 16.08
CA LEU A 277 -17.15 -8.47 17.12
C LEU A 277 -17.00 -7.80 18.49
N LYS A 278 -15.88 -7.10 18.73
CA LYS A 278 -15.64 -6.24 19.89
C LYS A 278 -16.05 -4.77 19.66
N ASP A 279 -16.95 -4.53 18.71
CA ASP A 279 -17.56 -3.22 18.43
C ASP A 279 -16.62 -2.17 17.82
N PHE A 280 -15.47 -2.58 17.24
CA PHE A 280 -14.63 -1.69 16.44
C PHE A 280 -15.01 -1.80 14.96
N PRO A 281 -15.48 -0.71 14.30
CA PRO A 281 -15.98 -0.80 12.93
C PRO A 281 -14.82 -0.89 11.93
N ILE A 282 -14.22 -2.07 11.79
CA ILE A 282 -13.05 -2.34 10.94
C ILE A 282 -13.50 -3.08 9.66
N ASN A 283 -12.82 -2.80 8.55
CA ASN A 283 -13.02 -3.39 7.23
C ASN A 283 -12.03 -4.54 6.95
N ALA A 284 -12.40 -5.40 6.01
CA ALA A 284 -11.54 -6.45 5.48
C ALA A 284 -10.37 -5.85 4.70
N ILE A 285 -9.20 -6.46 4.86
CA ILE A 285 -7.99 -6.17 4.09
C ILE A 285 -8.06 -6.98 2.79
N GLN A 286 -8.00 -6.27 1.66
CA GLN A 286 -7.93 -6.90 0.35
C GLN A 286 -6.48 -7.14 -0.07
N ARG A 287 -6.27 -8.07 -1.00
CA ARG A 287 -4.94 -8.35 -1.59
C ARG A 287 -4.33 -7.11 -2.26
N SER A 288 -5.12 -6.16 -2.72
CA SER A 288 -4.65 -4.89 -3.28
C SER A 288 -4.06 -3.94 -2.23
N ASN A 289 -4.42 -4.11 -0.95
CA ASN A 289 -3.99 -3.23 0.16
C ASN A 289 -2.75 -3.74 0.91
N ILE A 290 -2.24 -4.92 0.58
CA ILE A 290 -1.05 -5.46 1.24
C ILE A 290 0.22 -4.78 0.72
N SER A 291 1.20 -4.75 1.60
CA SER A 291 2.52 -4.14 1.43
C SER A 291 3.60 -5.15 1.79
N SER A 292 4.71 -5.09 1.08
CA SER A 292 5.88 -5.91 1.36
C SER A 292 6.81 -5.14 2.28
N LEU A 293 7.23 -5.78 3.37
CA LEU A 293 8.06 -5.17 4.40
C LEU A 293 9.28 -6.04 4.72
N CYS A 294 10.44 -5.41 4.87
CA CYS A 294 11.62 -6.03 5.46
C CYS A 294 11.93 -5.37 6.81
N TYR A 295 11.99 -6.18 7.87
CA TYR A 295 12.30 -5.73 9.23
C TYR A 295 13.63 -6.33 9.71
N TYR A 296 14.44 -5.57 10.44
CA TYR A 296 15.71 -6.03 11.01
C TYR A 296 15.72 -5.85 12.53
N ILE A 297 15.99 -6.91 13.29
CA ILE A 297 16.11 -6.85 14.76
C ILE A 297 17.58 -6.56 15.14
N PRO A 298 17.87 -5.66 16.09
CA PRO A 298 16.95 -4.93 16.97
C PRO A 298 16.62 -3.50 16.50
N GLU A 299 16.91 -3.14 15.24
CA GLU A 299 16.63 -1.79 14.76
C GLU A 299 15.13 -1.48 14.81
N THR A 300 14.79 -0.26 15.23
CA THR A 300 13.40 0.21 15.31
C THR A 300 12.88 0.70 13.97
N ASN A 301 13.69 0.70 12.90
CA ASN A 301 13.34 1.30 11.61
C ASN A 301 13.01 0.26 10.55
N PHE A 302 11.94 0.52 9.79
CA PHE A 302 11.64 -0.25 8.60
C PHE A 302 12.64 0.14 7.52
N LEU A 303 13.45 -0.82 7.07
CA LEU A 303 14.51 -0.55 6.10
C LEU A 303 13.98 -0.51 4.67
N TYR A 304 12.93 -1.28 4.41
CA TYR A 304 12.24 -1.32 3.12
C TYR A 304 10.74 -1.48 3.33
N PHE A 305 9.98 -0.61 2.66
CA PHE A 305 8.53 -0.58 2.67
C PHE A 305 8.06 -0.32 1.25
N SER A 306 7.43 -1.30 0.59
CA SER A 306 6.82 -1.09 -0.72
C SER A 306 5.30 -1.15 -0.64
N VAL A 307 4.67 -0.10 -1.18
CA VAL A 307 3.22 0.01 -1.30
C VAL A 307 2.89 0.48 -2.69
N LYS A 308 1.79 -0.06 -3.21
CA LYS A 308 1.22 0.41 -4.46
C LYS A 308 0.92 1.91 -4.38
N SER A 309 1.49 2.66 -5.30
CA SER A 309 1.15 4.05 -5.57
C SER A 309 -0.37 4.23 -5.62
N ASN A 310 -0.86 5.32 -5.00
CA ASN A 310 -2.28 5.69 -4.99
C ASN A 310 -3.23 4.70 -4.29
N SER A 311 -2.72 3.85 -3.39
CA SER A 311 -3.56 3.09 -2.46
C SER A 311 -3.79 3.85 -1.16
N ASP A 312 -4.86 3.52 -0.42
CA ASP A 312 -5.10 4.08 0.92
C ASP A 312 -3.87 3.87 1.82
N ALA A 313 -3.19 2.73 1.68
CA ALA A 313 -1.97 2.43 2.41
C ALA A 313 -0.83 3.40 2.10
N SER A 314 -0.75 3.91 0.87
CA SER A 314 0.21 4.95 0.49
C SER A 314 -0.16 6.31 1.10
N GLU A 315 -1.44 6.62 1.26
CA GLU A 315 -1.90 7.82 1.95
C GLU A 315 -1.52 7.79 3.43
N LEU A 316 -1.78 6.68 4.13
CA LEU A 316 -1.40 6.53 5.54
C LEU A 316 0.11 6.54 5.77
N LEU A 317 0.90 6.01 4.83
CA LEU A 317 2.35 6.19 4.88
C LEU A 317 2.79 7.63 4.71
N ASN A 318 2.19 8.34 3.76
CA ASN A 318 2.51 9.74 3.54
C ASN A 318 2.12 10.55 4.78
N ASP A 319 1.04 10.19 5.46
CA ASP A 319 0.64 10.76 6.75
C ASP A 319 1.71 10.56 7.84
N ARG A 320 2.47 9.45 7.84
CA ARG A 320 3.60 9.27 8.78
C ARG A 320 4.69 10.33 8.62
N GLN A 321 4.86 10.90 7.42
CA GLN A 321 5.87 11.91 7.13
C GLN A 321 5.38 13.33 7.41
N LYS A 322 4.08 13.52 7.63
CA LYS A 322 3.49 14.82 7.94
C LYS A 322 3.73 15.18 9.40
N HIS A 323 3.80 16.48 9.65
CA HIS A 323 3.77 17.04 10.99
C HIS A 323 2.43 16.69 11.64
N ILE A 324 2.49 16.24 12.89
CA ILE A 324 1.28 15.83 13.60
C ILE A 324 0.43 17.07 13.84
N THR A 325 -0.82 16.99 13.42
CA THR A 325 -1.86 17.93 13.86
C THR A 325 -2.95 17.16 14.60
N ASN A 326 -3.68 17.83 15.49
CA ASN A 326 -4.80 17.21 16.22
C ASN A 326 -5.80 16.52 15.27
N VAL A 327 -6.02 17.09 14.08
CA VAL A 327 -6.91 16.55 13.05
C VAL A 327 -6.48 15.17 12.54
N HIS A 328 -5.18 14.86 12.53
CA HIS A 328 -4.67 13.54 12.11
C HIS A 328 -4.95 12.46 13.16
N ILE A 329 -5.00 12.82 14.44
CA ILE A 329 -5.19 11.90 15.56
C ILE A 329 -6.69 11.68 15.80
N GLU A 330 -7.49 12.74 15.79
CA GLU A 330 -8.94 12.70 16.08
C GLU A 330 -9.76 11.87 15.09
N LYS A 331 -9.26 11.69 13.86
CA LYS A 331 -9.92 10.87 12.83
C LYS A 331 -9.73 9.36 13.03
N LYS A 332 -8.89 8.94 13.98
CA LYS A 332 -8.55 7.53 14.18
C LYS A 332 -9.47 6.86 15.19
N ILE A 333 -9.86 5.62 14.90
CA ILE A 333 -10.55 4.76 15.87
C ILE A 333 -9.54 4.34 16.94
N ASN A 334 -9.75 4.73 18.19
CA ASN A 334 -8.86 4.32 19.27
C ASN A 334 -9.22 2.92 19.79
N ILE A 335 -8.28 1.99 19.69
CA ILE A 335 -8.38 0.64 20.21
C ILE A 335 -7.47 0.51 21.44
N PRO A 336 -8.01 0.28 22.65
CA PRO A 336 -7.19 0.06 23.83
C PRO A 336 -6.19 -1.09 23.61
N LEU A 337 -4.95 -0.90 24.07
CA LEU A 337 -3.87 -1.87 23.86
C LEU A 337 -4.23 -3.26 24.40
N GLU A 338 -4.91 -3.33 25.54
CA GLU A 338 -5.30 -4.60 26.16
C GLU A 338 -6.33 -5.36 25.32
N ILE A 339 -7.31 -4.65 24.73
CA ILE A 339 -8.27 -5.26 23.81
C ILE A 339 -7.54 -5.78 22.57
N PHE A 340 -6.62 -5.00 22.00
CA PHE A 340 -5.86 -5.42 20.83
C PHE A 340 -4.99 -6.66 21.10
N LYS A 341 -4.30 -6.71 22.25
CA LYS A 341 -3.52 -7.88 22.68
C LYS A 341 -4.41 -9.11 22.90
N GLU A 342 -5.57 -8.93 23.52
CA GLU A 342 -6.55 -10.00 23.71
C GLU A 342 -7.03 -10.54 22.36
N SER A 343 -7.36 -9.67 21.41
CA SER A 343 -7.73 -10.06 20.05
C SER A 343 -6.63 -10.85 19.34
N ILE A 344 -5.36 -10.48 19.51
CA ILE A 344 -4.23 -11.27 18.98
C ILE A 344 -4.19 -12.68 19.60
N ARG A 345 -4.44 -12.82 20.91
CA ARG A 345 -4.48 -14.13 21.57
C ARG A 345 -5.65 -14.98 21.04
N GLU A 346 -6.80 -14.37 20.80
CA GLU A 346 -7.97 -15.04 20.22
C GLU A 346 -7.73 -15.45 18.76
N VAL A 347 -7.00 -14.65 17.97
CA VAL A 347 -6.53 -15.05 16.63
C VAL A 347 -5.70 -16.31 16.74
N LYS A 348 -4.73 -16.35 17.65
CA LYS A 348 -3.86 -17.52 17.86
C LYS A 348 -4.71 -18.78 18.15
N MET A 349 -5.60 -18.66 19.13
CA MET A 349 -6.46 -19.76 19.56
C MET A 349 -7.38 -20.27 18.44
N LEU A 350 -7.98 -19.36 17.66
CA LEU A 350 -8.84 -19.73 16.53
C LEU A 350 -8.01 -20.33 15.38
N ALA A 351 -6.84 -19.78 15.08
CA ALA A 351 -5.96 -20.28 14.03
C ALA A 351 -5.54 -21.73 14.30
N GLU A 352 -5.12 -22.03 15.53
CA GLU A 352 -4.62 -23.34 15.95
C GLU A 352 -5.73 -24.41 16.11
N ASN A 353 -6.98 -24.01 16.33
CA ASN A 353 -8.10 -24.95 16.50
C ASN A 353 -8.80 -25.30 15.18
N ASN A 354 -8.52 -26.50 14.67
CA ASN A 354 -9.11 -27.03 13.43
C ASN A 354 -10.63 -27.29 13.52
N GLU A 355 -11.18 -27.57 14.71
CA GLU A 355 -12.62 -27.78 14.90
C GLU A 355 -13.42 -26.47 14.71
N LEU A 356 -12.74 -25.32 14.77
CA LEU A 356 -13.33 -24.00 14.60
C LEU A 356 -13.18 -23.46 13.19
N LYS A 357 -12.73 -24.25 12.21
CA LYS A 357 -12.55 -23.80 10.82
C LYS A 357 -13.81 -23.18 10.21
N ASP A 358 -14.93 -23.88 10.25
CA ASP A 358 -16.20 -23.36 9.71
C ASP A 358 -16.64 -22.06 10.42
N PHE A 359 -16.31 -21.93 11.71
CA PHE A 359 -16.62 -20.73 12.47
C PHE A 359 -15.70 -19.55 12.08
N LYS A 360 -14.41 -19.80 11.84
CA LYS A 360 -13.47 -18.80 11.30
C LYS A 360 -13.96 -18.23 9.98
N GLU A 361 -14.34 -19.10 9.05
CA GLU A 361 -14.89 -18.69 7.75
C GLU A 361 -16.16 -17.85 7.93
N LEU A 362 -17.00 -18.19 8.90
CA LEU A 362 -18.25 -17.48 9.18
C LEU A 362 -18.01 -16.06 9.75
N ILE A 363 -17.04 -15.87 10.65
CA ILE A 363 -16.72 -14.53 11.19
C ILE A 363 -15.99 -13.66 10.16
N ILE A 364 -15.18 -14.24 9.28
CA ILE A 364 -14.59 -13.53 8.12
C ILE A 364 -15.69 -13.13 7.14
N THR A 365 -16.69 -13.99 6.91
CA THR A 365 -17.89 -13.64 6.14
C THR A 365 -18.63 -12.45 6.75
N GLY A 366 -18.71 -12.36 8.08
CA GLY A 366 -19.27 -11.21 8.79
C GLY A 366 -18.51 -9.91 8.54
N LEU A 367 -17.18 -9.96 8.59
CA LEU A 367 -16.32 -8.83 8.26
C LEU A 367 -16.51 -8.37 6.82
N ASN A 368 -16.55 -9.31 5.87
CA ASN A 368 -16.81 -8.99 4.46
C ASN A 368 -18.19 -8.36 4.26
N SER A 369 -19.23 -8.86 4.94
CA SER A 369 -20.57 -8.27 4.92
C SER A 369 -20.56 -6.80 5.42
N SER A 370 -19.84 -6.52 6.50
CA SER A 370 -19.66 -5.16 7.04
C SER A 370 -18.88 -4.25 6.09
N THR A 371 -17.83 -4.78 5.47
CA THR A 371 -16.98 -4.05 4.52
C THR A 371 -17.75 -3.66 3.26
N ASN A 372 -18.53 -4.60 2.69
CA ASN A 372 -19.38 -4.30 1.54
C ASN A 372 -20.44 -3.23 1.91
N TYR A 373 -20.95 -3.26 3.14
CA TYR A 373 -21.90 -2.23 3.60
C TYR A 373 -21.25 -0.84 3.65
N SER A 374 -20.04 -0.73 4.20
CA SER A 374 -19.31 0.54 4.30
C SER A 374 -18.90 1.09 2.93
N HIS A 375 -18.75 0.23 1.92
CA HIS A 375 -18.51 0.59 0.53
C HIS A 375 -19.79 0.79 -0.31
N PHE A 376 -20.97 0.82 0.31
CA PHE A 376 -22.27 0.99 -0.37
C PHE A 376 -22.66 -0.17 -1.31
N GLU A 377 -22.02 -1.33 -1.19
CA GLU A 377 -22.32 -2.58 -1.90
C GLU A 377 -23.41 -3.36 -1.17
N TYR A 378 -24.60 -2.74 -1.05
CA TYR A 378 -25.69 -3.24 -0.22
C TYR A 378 -26.19 -4.65 -0.58
N PRO A 379 -26.35 -5.03 -1.87
CA PRO A 379 -26.76 -6.39 -2.22
C PRO A 379 -25.76 -7.46 -1.75
N GLN A 380 -24.46 -7.22 -1.93
CA GLN A 380 -23.39 -8.12 -1.51
C GLN A 380 -23.33 -8.24 0.01
N SER A 381 -23.39 -7.11 0.71
CA SER A 381 -23.48 -7.08 2.18
C SER A 381 -24.66 -7.91 2.68
N PHE A 382 -25.84 -7.71 2.07
CA PHE A 382 -27.06 -8.41 2.45
C PHE A 382 -26.98 -9.92 2.23
N ILE A 383 -26.43 -10.38 1.10
CA ILE A 383 -26.27 -11.82 0.82
C ILE A 383 -25.29 -12.46 1.80
N LEU A 384 -24.13 -11.83 2.06
CA LEU A 384 -23.16 -12.34 3.03
C LEU A 384 -23.76 -12.39 4.45
N GLY A 385 -24.51 -11.34 4.83
CA GLY A 385 -25.25 -11.30 6.10
C GLY A 385 -26.30 -12.40 6.20
N TRP A 386 -27.02 -12.66 5.11
CA TRP A 386 -28.02 -13.73 5.03
C TRP A 386 -27.39 -15.11 5.17
N THR A 387 -26.23 -15.37 4.56
CA THR A 387 -25.50 -16.64 4.70
C THR A 387 -25.23 -16.97 6.17
N ILE A 388 -24.84 -15.98 6.96
CA ILE A 388 -24.63 -16.14 8.42
C ILE A 388 -25.92 -16.51 9.13
N ILE A 389 -27.00 -15.78 8.84
CA ILE A 389 -28.32 -16.02 9.42
C ILE A 389 -28.83 -17.43 9.09
N GLU A 390 -28.66 -17.85 7.83
CA GLU A 390 -29.08 -19.17 7.36
C GLU A 390 -28.27 -20.29 8.06
N GLN A 391 -26.96 -20.11 8.22
CA GLN A 391 -26.13 -21.05 8.96
C GLN A 391 -26.54 -21.16 10.42
N TYR A 392 -26.88 -20.04 11.06
CA TYR A 392 -27.41 -20.03 12.42
C TYR A 392 -28.75 -20.79 12.54
N ILE A 393 -29.68 -20.55 11.60
CA ILE A 393 -30.96 -21.28 11.54
C ILE A 393 -30.73 -22.78 11.37
N ASN A 394 -29.80 -23.17 10.49
CA ASN A 394 -29.44 -24.57 10.26
C ASN A 394 -28.87 -25.22 11.53
N ASN A 395 -28.01 -24.52 12.25
CA ASN A 395 -27.42 -25.01 13.49
C ASN A 395 -28.48 -25.22 14.58
N LEU A 396 -29.37 -24.26 14.81
CA LEU A 396 -30.48 -24.40 15.75
C LEU A 396 -31.38 -25.60 15.39
N TYR A 397 -31.70 -25.72 14.10
CA TYR A 397 -32.56 -26.79 13.61
C TYR A 397 -31.91 -28.16 13.79
N ASN A 398 -30.63 -28.29 13.45
CA ASN A 398 -29.87 -29.54 13.62
C ASN A 398 -29.74 -29.94 15.09
N LYS A 399 -29.47 -28.97 15.98
CA LYS A 399 -29.43 -29.19 17.44
C LYS A 399 -30.78 -29.70 17.96
N LYS A 400 -31.90 -29.20 17.43
CA LYS A 400 -33.23 -29.69 17.77
C LYS A 400 -33.44 -31.13 17.27
N LEU A 401 -33.07 -31.45 16.03
CA LEU A 401 -33.20 -32.81 15.50
C LEU A 401 -32.40 -33.83 16.31
N SER A 402 -31.16 -33.48 16.69
CA SER A 402 -30.33 -34.36 17.51
C SER A 402 -30.94 -34.61 18.90
N LEU A 403 -31.52 -33.59 19.52
CA LEU A 403 -32.20 -33.75 20.83
C LEU A 403 -33.47 -34.60 20.76
N GLN A 404 -34.11 -34.66 19.59
CA GLN A 404 -35.34 -35.44 19.38
C GLN A 404 -35.07 -36.83 18.79
N ASN A 405 -33.81 -37.21 18.57
CA ASN A 405 -33.40 -38.44 17.87
C ASN A 405 -34.11 -38.63 16.51
N ILE A 406 -34.45 -37.52 15.84
CA ILE A 406 -35.11 -37.58 14.54
C ILE A 406 -34.01 -37.78 13.48
N PRO A 407 -34.07 -38.86 12.67
CA PRO A 407 -33.09 -39.08 11.62
C PRO A 407 -33.07 -37.92 10.62
N LYS A 408 -31.89 -37.63 10.06
CA LYS A 408 -31.70 -36.59 9.03
C LYS A 408 -32.47 -36.97 7.76
N GLY A 409 -33.75 -36.60 7.69
CA GLY A 409 -34.59 -36.74 6.50
C GLY A 409 -34.32 -35.64 5.46
N LYS A 410 -35.26 -35.47 4.52
CA LYS A 410 -35.20 -34.41 3.49
C LYS A 410 -35.03 -33.04 4.15
N ASN A 411 -33.98 -32.31 3.77
CA ASN A 411 -33.65 -30.99 4.34
C ASN A 411 -34.79 -29.99 4.03
N PRO A 412 -35.53 -29.52 5.04
CA PRO A 412 -36.66 -28.62 4.80
C PRO A 412 -36.18 -27.24 4.33
N SER A 413 -37.08 -26.51 3.65
CA SER A 413 -36.82 -25.12 3.27
C SER A 413 -36.53 -24.25 4.49
N VAL A 414 -35.77 -23.17 4.32
CA VAL A 414 -35.46 -22.22 5.40
C VAL A 414 -36.73 -21.67 6.05
N TYR A 415 -37.79 -21.43 5.25
CA TYR A 415 -39.10 -21.04 5.78
C TYR A 415 -39.67 -22.07 6.76
N ASN A 416 -39.64 -23.36 6.41
CA ASN A 416 -40.14 -24.43 7.27
C ASN A 416 -39.26 -24.58 8.53
N LYS A 417 -37.95 -24.39 8.42
CA LYS A 417 -37.04 -24.37 9.58
C LYS A 417 -37.42 -23.26 10.55
N ILE A 418 -37.56 -22.02 10.06
CA ILE A 418 -37.96 -20.86 10.87
C ILE A 418 -39.31 -21.12 11.57
N LYS A 419 -40.31 -21.64 10.85
CA LYS A 419 -41.62 -21.98 11.42
C LYS A 419 -41.50 -23.03 12.55
N THR A 420 -40.74 -24.10 12.31
CA THR A 420 -40.52 -25.16 13.30
C THR A 420 -39.75 -24.69 14.53
N LEU A 421 -38.78 -23.79 14.36
CA LEU A 421 -38.02 -23.18 15.46
C LEU A 421 -38.92 -22.26 16.30
N LYS A 422 -39.82 -21.50 15.65
CA LYS A 422 -40.79 -20.64 16.33
C LYS A 422 -41.77 -21.45 17.19
N SER A 423 -42.33 -22.52 16.64
CA SER A 423 -43.25 -23.40 17.39
C SER A 423 -42.58 -24.10 18.59
N ALA A 424 -41.25 -24.25 18.56
CA ALA A 424 -40.48 -24.80 19.67
C ALA A 424 -39.91 -23.75 20.62
N PHE A 425 -40.32 -22.48 20.50
CA PHE A 425 -39.85 -21.37 21.33
C PHE A 425 -38.32 -21.13 21.30
N GLN A 426 -37.62 -21.64 20.28
CA GLN A 426 -36.18 -21.41 20.11
C GLN A 426 -35.86 -20.06 19.46
N ILE A 427 -36.86 -19.42 18.84
CA ILE A 427 -36.78 -18.04 18.37
C ILE A 427 -37.98 -17.24 18.91
N ASN A 428 -37.71 -16.05 19.43
CA ASN A 428 -38.77 -15.17 19.93
C ASN A 428 -39.61 -14.59 18.78
N ASN A 429 -40.73 -13.94 19.10
CA ASN A 429 -41.65 -13.41 18.08
C ASN A 429 -41.03 -12.29 17.23
N LYS A 430 -40.21 -11.43 17.84
CA LYS A 430 -39.54 -10.31 17.17
C LYS A 430 -38.56 -10.83 16.12
N ASP A 431 -37.71 -11.77 16.49
CA ASP A 431 -36.73 -12.39 15.59
C ASP A 431 -37.44 -13.19 14.49
N TYR A 432 -38.53 -13.88 14.78
CA TYR A 432 -39.33 -14.58 13.76
C TYR A 432 -39.88 -13.63 12.68
N ILE A 433 -40.47 -12.50 13.08
CA ILE A 433 -40.99 -11.48 12.14
C ILE A 433 -39.85 -10.94 11.27
N LEU A 434 -38.72 -10.62 11.90
CA LEU A 434 -37.55 -10.09 11.22
C LEU A 434 -36.96 -11.11 10.22
N LEU A 435 -36.77 -12.36 10.64
CA LEU A 435 -36.26 -13.44 9.79
C LEU A 435 -37.13 -13.66 8.56
N ASN A 436 -38.46 -13.65 8.73
CA ASN A 436 -39.37 -13.78 7.59
C ASN A 436 -39.27 -12.59 6.63
N LYS A 437 -39.15 -11.37 7.15
CA LYS A 437 -38.96 -10.17 6.33
C LYS A 437 -37.67 -10.26 5.52
N LEU A 438 -36.55 -10.60 6.15
CA LEU A 438 -35.25 -10.76 5.47
C LEU A 438 -35.28 -11.90 4.45
N ARG A 439 -35.91 -13.04 4.79
CA ARG A 439 -36.08 -14.18 3.87
C ARG A 439 -36.84 -13.81 2.60
N ILE A 440 -37.95 -13.06 2.74
CA ILE A 440 -38.74 -12.60 1.59
C ILE A 440 -37.84 -11.71 0.73
N LYS A 441 -37.17 -10.72 1.32
CA LYS A 441 -36.24 -9.84 0.58
C LYS A 441 -35.12 -10.57 -0.14
N ARG A 442 -34.54 -11.60 0.49
CA ARG A 442 -33.56 -12.47 -0.16
C ARG A 442 -34.16 -13.17 -1.38
N ASN A 443 -35.36 -13.73 -1.24
CA ASN A 443 -36.02 -14.42 -2.34
C ASN A 443 -36.37 -13.46 -3.49
N ASP A 444 -36.92 -12.29 -3.18
CA ASP A 444 -37.22 -11.26 -4.17
C ASP A 444 -35.95 -10.81 -4.90
N TYR A 445 -34.80 -10.71 -4.23
CA TYR A 445 -33.54 -10.34 -4.88
C TYR A 445 -32.96 -11.48 -5.73
N VAL A 446 -32.94 -12.72 -5.21
CA VAL A 446 -32.33 -13.85 -5.90
C VAL A 446 -33.16 -14.33 -7.10
N HIS A 447 -34.49 -14.28 -7.00
CA HIS A 447 -35.39 -14.79 -8.03
C HIS A 447 -35.92 -13.70 -8.95
N ASP A 448 -36.18 -12.51 -8.42
CA ASP A 448 -36.83 -11.42 -9.17
C ASP A 448 -35.89 -10.22 -9.39
N LEU A 449 -34.61 -10.32 -8.99
CA LEU A 449 -33.57 -9.28 -9.15
C LEU A 449 -33.96 -7.92 -8.53
N THR A 450 -34.81 -7.93 -7.50
CA THR A 450 -35.22 -6.70 -6.82
C THR A 450 -34.06 -6.06 -6.05
N MET A 451 -33.86 -4.75 -6.19
CA MET A 451 -32.75 -4.05 -5.53
C MET A 451 -32.83 -4.13 -4.00
N ILE A 452 -31.69 -4.41 -3.36
CA ILE A 452 -31.53 -4.31 -1.91
C ILE A 452 -31.12 -2.89 -1.53
N ASP A 453 -31.98 -2.19 -0.77
CA ASP A 453 -31.68 -0.87 -0.25
C ASP A 453 -30.75 -0.89 0.98
N LYS A 454 -30.21 0.30 1.30
CA LYS A 454 -29.35 0.52 2.49
C LYS A 454 -29.98 0.03 3.79
N LYS A 455 -31.30 0.19 3.95
CA LYS A 455 -32.01 -0.13 5.20
C LYS A 455 -32.12 -1.64 5.41
N ASN A 456 -32.46 -2.39 4.37
CA ASN A 456 -32.55 -3.84 4.41
C ASN A 456 -31.17 -4.46 4.58
N ALA A 457 -30.13 -3.93 3.91
CA ALA A 457 -28.75 -4.37 4.12
C ALA A 457 -28.27 -4.13 5.55
N GLN A 458 -28.47 -2.92 6.11
CA GLN A 458 -28.13 -2.61 7.50
C GLN A 458 -28.86 -3.54 8.47
N THR A 459 -30.17 -3.73 8.27
CA THR A 459 -30.97 -4.59 9.14
C THR A 459 -30.47 -6.04 9.11
N CYS A 460 -30.07 -6.53 7.93
CA CYS A 460 -29.50 -7.88 7.77
C CYS A 460 -28.13 -7.98 8.46
N LEU A 461 -27.26 -7.00 8.24
CA LEU A 461 -25.93 -6.90 8.84
C LEU A 461 -25.98 -6.83 10.38
N ASP A 462 -26.80 -5.95 10.94
CA ASP A 462 -26.95 -5.81 12.39
C ASP A 462 -27.39 -7.12 13.04
N PHE A 463 -28.35 -7.80 12.40
CA PHE A 463 -28.85 -9.07 12.89
C PHE A 463 -27.80 -10.18 12.75
N SER A 464 -27.06 -10.25 11.63
CA SER A 464 -26.01 -11.24 11.44
C SER A 464 -24.84 -11.04 12.41
N LEU A 465 -24.38 -9.81 12.64
CA LEU A 465 -23.35 -9.49 13.61
C LEU A 465 -23.79 -9.81 15.04
N LYS A 466 -25.06 -9.55 15.39
CA LYS A 466 -25.62 -9.98 16.68
C LYS A 466 -25.52 -11.49 16.87
N LEU A 467 -25.87 -12.28 15.86
CA LEU A 467 -25.80 -13.75 15.91
C LEU A 467 -24.35 -14.25 16.00
N LEU A 468 -23.42 -13.62 15.27
CA LEU A 468 -22.00 -13.93 15.36
C LEU A 468 -21.45 -13.65 16.75
N LYS A 469 -21.77 -12.50 17.34
CA LYS A 469 -21.33 -12.15 18.71
C LYS A 469 -21.80 -13.17 19.75
N ILE A 470 -23.05 -13.62 19.66
CA ILE A 470 -23.58 -14.69 20.53
C ILE A 470 -22.74 -15.96 20.36
N SER A 471 -22.58 -16.41 19.11
CA SER A 471 -21.84 -17.66 18.78
C SER A 471 -20.36 -17.58 19.17
N TYR A 472 -19.77 -16.39 19.03
CA TYR A 472 -18.40 -16.08 19.40
C TYR A 472 -18.20 -16.17 20.90
N ASN A 473 -19.03 -15.49 21.69
CA ASN A 473 -18.93 -15.54 23.15
C ASN A 473 -19.10 -16.96 23.70
N GLU A 474 -20.01 -17.76 23.12
CA GLU A 474 -20.17 -19.17 23.48
C GLU A 474 -18.89 -19.98 23.19
N LYS A 475 -18.32 -19.85 21.98
CA LYS A 475 -17.13 -20.62 21.57
C LYS A 475 -15.86 -20.21 22.30
N ILE A 476 -15.62 -18.90 22.49
CA ILE A 476 -14.42 -18.41 23.18
C ILE A 476 -14.44 -18.80 24.66
N SER A 477 -15.62 -18.73 25.30
CA SER A 477 -15.77 -19.13 26.71
C SER A 477 -15.48 -20.61 26.93
N HIS A 478 -15.85 -21.48 25.98
CA HIS A 478 -15.60 -22.92 26.06
C HIS A 478 -14.13 -23.31 25.87
N VAL A 479 -13.35 -22.53 25.11
CA VAL A 479 -11.93 -22.83 24.85
C VAL A 479 -11.01 -22.22 25.92
N SER A 480 -11.50 -21.22 26.66
CA SER A 480 -10.74 -20.55 27.73
C SER A 480 -10.82 -21.28 29.08
N GLN A 481 -11.62 -22.35 29.18
CA GLN A 481 -11.73 -23.26 30.32
C GLN A 481 -10.88 -24.50 30.05
#